data_AF-A0A978TT69-F1
#
_entry.id   AF-A0A978TT69-F1
#
_cell.length_a   1.000
_cell.length_b   1.000
_cell.length_c   1.000
_cell.angle_alpha   90.00
_cell.angle_beta   90.00
_cell.angle_gamma   90.00
#
_symmetry.space_group_name_H-M   'P 1'
#
loop_
_entity.id
_entity.type
_entity.pdbx_description
1 polymer ?
#
loop_
_entity_poly.entity_id
_entity_poly.type
_entity_poly.pdbx_seq_one_letter_code
_entity_poly.pdbx_strand_id
1 'polypeptide(L)'
;MTKPKTHKYIIYRAHWSEDKGWRTFSGSRSLTGILQEHFDSSGRPIPEVGERLTEGKKDEDGTHYSRWGDWVVDRVESYLPDLPVGQEFTEVVICWCKYSPVEPVWVPQGKSIVSVESFGGDVEAFEEWKATATDKDRYRVVEIPEGVKR
;
A
#
# COMPACT_ATOMS: atom_id res chain seq x y z
N MET A 1 11.86 -7.09 -23.83
CA MET A 1 10.61 -7.80 -23.51
C MET A 1 10.21 -7.43 -22.08
N THR A 2 9.24 -6.54 -21.92
CA THR A 2 8.68 -6.17 -20.62
C THR A 2 7.88 -7.35 -20.08
N LYS A 3 8.13 -7.75 -18.83
CA LYS A 3 7.33 -8.78 -18.16
C LYS A 3 5.85 -8.39 -18.24
N PRO A 4 4.93 -9.34 -18.50
CA PRO A 4 3.50 -9.04 -18.45
C PRO A 4 3.16 -8.50 -17.06
N LYS A 5 2.50 -7.35 -17.01
CA LYS A 5 2.14 -6.68 -15.77
C LYS A 5 0.96 -7.44 -15.16
N THR A 6 1.23 -8.25 -14.15
CA THR A 6 0.21 -8.99 -13.40
C THR A 6 -0.42 -8.05 -12.39
N HIS A 7 -1.66 -7.60 -12.64
CA HIS A 7 -2.40 -6.88 -11.62
C HIS A 7 -3.23 -7.86 -10.81
N LYS A 8 -3.17 -7.73 -9.49
CA LYS A 8 -3.92 -8.57 -8.56
C LYS A 8 -4.88 -7.68 -7.78
N TYR A 9 -6.09 -8.15 -7.58
CA TYR A 9 -7.06 -7.48 -6.73
C TYR A 9 -7.16 -8.23 -5.42
N ILE A 10 -6.68 -7.62 -4.34
CA ILE A 10 -6.59 -8.24 -3.02
C ILE A 10 -7.65 -7.60 -2.12
N ILE A 11 -8.55 -8.42 -1.60
CA ILE A 11 -9.63 -8.01 -0.70
C ILE A 11 -9.35 -8.62 0.67
N TYR A 12 -9.19 -7.76 1.68
CA TYR A 12 -9.17 -8.18 3.08
C TYR A 12 -10.58 -8.11 3.64
N ARG A 13 -11.06 -9.21 4.19
CA ARG A 13 -12.42 -9.36 4.66
C ARG A 13 -12.46 -9.99 6.04
N ALA A 14 -13.23 -9.41 6.96
CA ALA A 14 -13.53 -10.03 8.23
C ALA A 14 -14.33 -11.32 8.04
N HIS A 15 -14.10 -12.28 8.92
CA HIS A 15 -14.90 -13.49 8.96
C HIS A 15 -16.39 -13.17 9.17
N TRP A 16 -17.29 -13.97 8.57
CA TRP A 16 -18.74 -13.75 8.71
C TRP A 16 -19.23 -13.92 10.14
N SER A 17 -18.49 -14.68 10.96
CA SER A 17 -18.72 -14.91 12.38
C SER A 17 -18.18 -13.80 13.28
N GLU A 18 -17.50 -12.79 12.73
CA GLU A 18 -16.90 -11.71 13.51
C GLU A 18 -17.90 -10.57 13.68
N ASP A 19 -18.51 -10.46 14.87
CA ASP A 19 -19.42 -9.36 15.21
C ASP A 19 -18.74 -7.98 15.16
N LYS A 20 -17.41 -7.95 15.31
CA LYS A 20 -16.58 -6.73 15.28
C LYS A 20 -16.07 -6.36 13.88
N GLY A 21 -16.36 -7.18 12.86
CA GLY A 21 -15.80 -7.06 11.50
C GLY A 21 -16.47 -6.06 10.58
N TRP A 22 -17.58 -5.48 11.02
CA TRP A 22 -18.40 -4.60 10.18
C TRP A 22 -17.83 -3.18 10.17
N ARG A 23 -17.39 -2.71 9.00
CA ARG A 23 -16.97 -1.33 8.77
C ARG A 23 -17.94 -0.62 7.82
N THR A 24 -18.12 0.68 8.06
CA THR A 24 -18.90 1.56 7.20
C THR A 24 -18.14 1.80 5.90
N PHE A 25 -18.68 1.34 4.77
CA PHE A 25 -18.09 1.62 3.46
C PHE A 25 -18.23 3.12 3.15
N SER A 26 -17.12 3.77 2.77
CA SER A 26 -16.98 5.23 2.70
C SER A 26 -17.90 5.90 1.67
N GLY A 27 -18.42 5.15 0.68
CA GLY A 27 -19.32 5.68 -0.35
C GLY A 27 -20.82 5.49 -0.09
N SER A 28 -21.22 4.36 0.50
CA SER A 28 -22.64 3.97 0.65
C SER A 28 -23.14 4.00 2.09
N ARG A 29 -22.24 4.18 3.07
CA ARG A 29 -22.50 3.99 4.51
C ARG A 29 -23.04 2.60 4.86
N SER A 30 -22.99 1.62 3.94
CA SER A 30 -23.38 0.25 4.22
C SER A 30 -22.34 -0.42 5.12
N LEU A 31 -22.79 -1.21 6.08
CA LEU A 31 -21.91 -2.10 6.83
C LEU A 31 -21.42 -3.20 5.89
N THR A 32 -20.10 -3.28 5.73
CA THR A 32 -19.46 -4.35 4.96
C THR A 32 -18.50 -5.10 5.86
N GLY A 33 -18.32 -6.39 5.60
CA GLY A 33 -17.22 -7.15 6.18
C GLY A 33 -15.89 -6.89 5.48
N ILE A 34 -15.82 -6.01 4.49
CA ILE A 34 -14.58 -5.69 3.78
C ILE A 34 -13.78 -4.70 4.64
N LEU A 35 -12.57 -5.10 4.99
CA LEU A 35 -11.66 -4.33 5.84
C LEU A 35 -10.81 -3.38 5.00
N GLN A 36 -10.28 -3.87 3.87
CA GLN A 36 -9.41 -3.11 2.98
C GLN A 36 -9.37 -3.75 1.59
N GLU A 37 -9.12 -2.93 0.56
CA GLU A 37 -8.98 -3.37 -0.83
C GLU A 37 -7.68 -2.83 -1.41
N HIS A 38 -6.88 -3.68 -2.03
CA HIS A 38 -5.63 -3.30 -2.70
C HIS A 38 -5.69 -3.69 -4.17
N PHE A 39 -5.40 -2.73 -5.04
CA PHE A 39 -5.15 -2.94 -6.46
C PHE A 39 -3.64 -3.04 -6.68
N ASP A 40 -3.11 -4.26 -6.58
CA ASP A 40 -1.67 -4.51 -6.59
C ASP A 40 -1.14 -4.66 -8.02
N SER A 41 -0.21 -3.79 -8.41
CA SER A 41 0.57 -3.88 -9.65
C SER A 41 2.07 -3.99 -9.40
N SER A 42 2.48 -4.19 -8.15
CA SER A 42 3.89 -4.19 -7.72
C SER A 42 4.63 -5.49 -8.01
N GLY A 43 3.92 -6.57 -8.35
CA GLY A 43 4.51 -7.90 -8.57
C GLY A 43 5.02 -8.57 -7.29
N ARG A 44 4.65 -8.07 -6.11
CA ARG A 44 4.91 -8.72 -4.82
C ARG A 44 4.16 -10.06 -4.73
N PRO A 45 4.54 -10.98 -3.83
CA PRO A 45 3.73 -12.17 -3.56
C PRO A 45 2.33 -11.78 -3.02
N ILE A 46 1.40 -12.74 -3.04
CA ILE A 46 0.12 -12.59 -2.36
C ILE A 46 0.34 -12.58 -0.82
N PRO A 47 -0.56 -11.97 -0.04
CA PRO A 47 -0.43 -11.96 1.43
C PRO A 47 -0.44 -13.37 2.01
N GLU A 48 0.23 -13.55 3.15
CA GLU A 48 0.33 -14.84 3.84
C GLU A 48 -0.54 -14.89 5.11
N VAL A 49 -0.87 -16.11 5.53
CA VAL A 49 -1.54 -16.33 6.82
C VAL A 49 -0.63 -15.86 7.96
N GLY A 50 -1.20 -15.09 8.88
CA GLY A 50 -0.46 -14.45 9.98
C GLY A 50 -0.08 -12.99 9.71
N GLU A 51 -0.21 -12.51 8.47
CA GLU A 51 0.03 -11.10 8.15
C GLU A 51 -1.04 -10.21 8.78
N ARG A 52 -0.62 -9.04 9.28
CA ARG A 52 -1.52 -8.05 9.86
C ARG A 52 -1.76 -6.90 8.90
N LEU A 53 -3.00 -6.45 8.83
CA LEU A 53 -3.33 -5.25 8.09
C LEU A 53 -2.62 -4.05 8.72
N THR A 54 -2.15 -3.12 7.91
CA THR A 54 -1.56 -1.86 8.38
C THR A 54 -2.62 -0.77 8.34
N GLU A 55 -2.80 -0.09 9.47
CA GLU A 55 -3.68 1.07 9.53
C GLU A 55 -2.85 2.35 9.45
N GLY A 56 -3.28 3.27 8.59
CA GLY A 56 -2.68 4.58 8.43
C GLY A 56 -3.58 5.66 9.01
N LYS A 57 -2.98 6.69 9.62
CA LYS A 57 -3.65 7.96 9.88
C LYS A 57 -2.75 9.11 9.47
N LYS A 58 -3.37 10.23 9.12
CA LYS A 58 -2.67 11.48 8.84
C LYS A 58 -3.01 12.48 9.92
N ASP A 59 -2.00 13.13 10.47
CA ASP A 59 -2.17 14.19 11.46
C ASP A 59 -2.42 15.55 10.80
N GLU A 60 -2.83 16.55 11.58
CA GLU A 60 -3.10 17.91 11.08
C GLU A 60 -1.86 18.54 10.42
N ASP A 61 -0.68 18.28 10.97
CA ASP A 61 0.62 18.73 10.44
C ASP A 61 1.04 18.00 9.15
N GLY A 62 0.25 17.02 8.71
CA GLY A 62 0.49 16.24 7.50
C GLY A 62 1.42 15.04 7.68
N THR A 63 1.89 14.76 8.89
CA THR A 63 2.66 13.56 9.22
C THR A 63 1.79 12.32 9.07
N HIS A 64 2.25 11.36 8.26
CA HIS A 64 1.61 10.05 8.14
C HIS A 64 2.12 9.13 9.25
N TYR A 65 1.21 8.47 9.94
CA TYR A 65 1.51 7.45 10.93
C TYR A 65 0.95 6.11 10.47
N SER A 66 1.68 5.04 10.73
CA SER A 66 1.20 3.67 10.52
C SER A 66 1.28 2.86 11.81
N ARG A 67 0.33 1.97 12.01
CA ARG A 67 0.36 0.95 13.06
C ARG A 67 0.00 -0.42 12.49
N TRP A 68 0.36 -1.47 13.22
CA TRP A 68 -0.26 -2.77 13.02
C TRP A 68 -1.74 -2.69 13.42
N GLY A 69 -2.60 -3.19 12.56
CA GLY A 69 -4.03 -3.27 12.75
C GLY A 69 -4.43 -4.46 13.63
N ASP A 70 -5.67 -4.39 14.10
CA ASP A 70 -6.28 -5.39 14.98
C ASP A 70 -6.71 -6.67 14.25
N TRP A 71 -6.47 -6.74 12.95
CA TRP A 71 -6.91 -7.81 12.06
C TRP A 71 -5.71 -8.58 11.55
N VAL A 72 -5.79 -9.91 11.63
CA VAL A 72 -4.76 -10.83 11.15
C VAL A 72 -5.37 -11.77 10.12
N VAL A 73 -4.67 -11.97 9.02
CA VAL A 73 -5.05 -12.91 7.97
C VAL A 73 -5.00 -14.32 8.54
N ASP A 74 -6.11 -15.05 8.44
CA ASP A 74 -6.20 -16.44 8.92
C ASP A 74 -6.44 -17.46 7.80
N ARG A 75 -6.98 -17.02 6.66
CA ARG A 75 -7.15 -17.81 5.45
C ARG A 75 -6.99 -16.94 4.21
N VAL A 76 -6.31 -17.48 3.20
CA VAL A 76 -6.14 -16.83 1.90
C VAL A 76 -6.74 -17.72 0.82
N GLU A 77 -7.61 -17.15 -0.01
CA GLU A 77 -8.19 -17.79 -1.18
C GLU A 77 -7.75 -17.02 -2.42
N SER A 78 -7.16 -17.70 -3.40
CA SER A 78 -6.79 -17.12 -4.69
C SER A 78 -7.68 -17.69 -5.78
N TYR A 79 -8.20 -16.78 -6.60
CA TYR A 79 -9.04 -17.08 -7.75
C TYR A 79 -8.33 -16.56 -8.99
N LEU A 80 -7.88 -17.50 -9.82
CA LEU A 80 -7.31 -17.22 -11.12
C LEU A 80 -8.43 -17.22 -12.16
N PRO A 81 -8.77 -16.08 -12.77
CA PRO A 81 -9.80 -16.02 -13.80
C PRO A 81 -9.36 -16.82 -15.03
N ASP A 82 -10.22 -17.72 -15.49
CA ASP A 82 -10.09 -18.36 -16.80
C ASP A 82 -10.67 -17.43 -17.87
N LEU A 83 -10.03 -16.26 -18.05
CA LEU A 83 -10.48 -15.21 -18.96
C LEU A 83 -9.48 -14.99 -20.10
N PRO A 84 -9.96 -14.61 -21.30
CA PRO A 84 -9.09 -14.32 -22.44
C PRO A 84 -8.10 -13.19 -22.13
N VAL A 85 -6.93 -13.28 -22.76
CA VAL A 85 -5.82 -12.33 -22.63
C VAL A 85 -6.32 -10.90 -22.86
N GLY A 86 -6.02 -9.99 -21.92
CA GLY A 86 -6.36 -8.56 -22.02
C GLY A 86 -7.20 -7.99 -20.88
N GLN A 87 -7.52 -8.78 -19.85
CA GLN A 87 -8.21 -8.29 -18.65
C GLN A 87 -7.27 -7.51 -17.73
N GLU A 88 -7.83 -6.54 -17.00
CA GLU A 88 -7.06 -5.68 -16.10
C GLU A 88 -6.45 -6.46 -14.94
N PHE A 89 -7.18 -7.41 -14.34
CA PHE A 89 -6.70 -8.25 -13.23
C PHE A 89 -6.45 -9.68 -13.67
N THR A 90 -5.28 -10.21 -13.30
CA THR A 90 -4.86 -11.58 -13.56
C THR A 90 -5.15 -12.53 -12.40
N GLU A 91 -5.50 -12.00 -11.23
CA GLU A 91 -5.79 -12.78 -10.02
C GLU A 91 -6.65 -11.97 -9.06
N VAL A 92 -7.61 -12.62 -8.41
CA VAL A 92 -8.37 -12.06 -7.29
C VAL A 92 -8.03 -12.85 -6.04
N VAL A 93 -7.61 -12.16 -4.98
CA VAL A 93 -7.21 -12.77 -3.72
C VAL A 93 -8.13 -12.29 -2.61
N ILE A 94 -8.74 -13.22 -1.89
CA ILE A 94 -9.57 -12.94 -0.71
C ILE A 94 -8.79 -13.39 0.53
N CYS A 95 -8.40 -12.41 1.34
CA CYS A 95 -7.77 -12.61 2.64
C CYS A 95 -8.85 -12.53 3.72
N TRP A 96 -9.26 -13.68 4.24
CA TRP A 96 -10.10 -13.76 5.42
C TRP A 96 -9.27 -13.38 6.65
N CYS A 97 -9.87 -12.56 7.50
CA CYS A 97 -9.22 -11.98 8.66
C CYS A 97 -10.04 -12.25 9.91
N LYS A 98 -9.34 -12.65 10.97
CA LYS A 98 -9.90 -12.76 12.33
C LYS A 98 -9.52 -11.56 13.17
N TYR A 99 -10.37 -11.22 14.13
CA TYR A 99 -10.09 -10.15 15.06
C TYR A 99 -9.07 -10.61 16.11
N SER A 100 -7.91 -9.96 16.16
CA SER A 100 -6.82 -10.23 17.09
C SER A 100 -6.21 -8.89 17.51
N PRO A 101 -6.83 -8.19 18.48
CA PRO A 101 -6.43 -6.84 18.84
C PRO A 101 -5.00 -6.79 19.35
N VAL A 102 -4.30 -5.71 19.03
CA VAL A 102 -2.93 -5.45 19.47
C VAL A 102 -2.81 -4.04 20.00
N GLU A 103 -1.83 -3.83 20.88
CA GLU A 103 -1.55 -2.52 21.43
C GLU A 103 -1.24 -1.53 20.28
N PRO A 104 -1.96 -0.40 20.17
CA PRO A 104 -1.80 0.56 19.08
C PRO A 104 -0.50 1.35 19.22
N VAL A 105 0.59 0.82 18.68
CA VAL A 105 1.85 1.57 18.55
C VAL A 105 1.89 2.27 17.21
N TRP A 106 1.60 3.58 17.22
CA TRP A 106 1.69 4.43 16.03
C TRP A 106 3.13 4.85 15.78
N VAL A 107 3.67 4.50 14.62
CA VAL A 107 5.01 4.89 14.19
C VAL A 107 4.88 5.95 13.10
N PRO A 108 5.56 7.10 13.20
CA PRO A 108 5.60 8.08 12.12
C PRO A 108 6.28 7.45 10.91
N GLN A 109 5.63 7.52 9.76
CA GLN A 109 6.26 7.17 8.50
C GLN A 109 7.33 8.21 8.18
N GLY A 110 8.51 7.73 7.79
CA GLY A 110 9.62 8.61 7.43
C GLY A 110 9.27 9.50 6.23
N LYS A 111 10.02 10.59 6.09
CA LYS A 111 9.92 11.49 4.93
C LYS A 111 10.08 10.70 3.63
N SER A 112 9.24 11.00 2.63
CA SER A 112 9.35 10.38 1.31
C SER A 112 10.74 10.62 0.73
N ILE A 113 11.37 9.57 0.23
CA ILE A 113 12.72 9.66 -0.32
C ILE A 113 12.63 10.18 -1.76
N VAL A 114 13.34 11.26 -2.06
CA VAL A 114 13.47 11.79 -3.43
C VAL A 114 14.93 11.72 -3.83
N SER A 115 15.19 11.10 -4.97
CA SER A 115 16.52 10.94 -5.55
C SER A 115 16.46 11.23 -7.05
N VAL A 116 17.61 11.30 -7.71
CA VAL A 116 17.68 11.42 -9.18
C VAL A 116 16.93 10.28 -9.89
N GLU A 117 16.92 9.08 -9.31
CA GLU A 117 16.16 7.94 -9.87
C GLU A 117 14.64 8.20 -9.89
N SER A 118 14.13 9.01 -8.96
CA SER A 118 12.72 9.45 -8.96
C SER A 118 12.36 10.25 -10.22
N PHE A 119 13.35 10.82 -10.90
CA PHE A 119 13.24 11.56 -12.16
C PHE A 119 13.75 10.74 -13.36
N GLY A 120 13.85 9.41 -13.22
CA GLY A 120 14.30 8.54 -14.30
C GLY A 120 15.78 8.72 -14.68
N GLY A 121 16.60 9.27 -13.78
CA GLY A 121 18.01 9.57 -14.06
C GLY A 121 18.27 11.01 -14.50
N ASP A 122 17.23 11.83 -14.68
CA ASP A 122 17.37 13.23 -15.10
C ASP A 122 17.87 14.12 -13.96
N VAL A 123 19.15 14.48 -14.05
CA VAL A 123 19.83 15.33 -13.06
C VAL A 123 19.33 16.78 -13.13
N GLU A 124 19.06 17.31 -14.31
CA GLU A 124 18.61 18.70 -14.46
C GLU A 124 17.22 18.89 -13.85
N ALA A 125 16.30 17.96 -14.14
CA ALA A 125 14.97 17.96 -13.56
C ALA A 125 15.01 17.80 -12.02
N PHE A 126 15.92 16.97 -11.49
CA PHE A 126 16.10 16.82 -10.05
C PHE A 126 16.64 18.09 -9.39
N GLU A 127 17.61 18.77 -10.01
CA GLU A 127 18.15 20.04 -9.50
C GLU A 127 17.12 21.17 -9.57
N GLU A 128 16.35 21.26 -10.65
CA GLU A 128 15.27 22.24 -10.79
C GLU A 128 14.17 22.03 -9.74
N TRP A 129 13.76 20.77 -9.52
CA TRP A 129 12.83 20.42 -8.44
C TRP A 129 13.40 20.80 -7.08
N LYS A 130 14.68 20.48 -6.82
CA LYS A 130 15.36 20.89 -5.58
C LYS A 130 15.40 22.40 -5.41
N ALA A 131 15.46 23.19 -6.48
CA ALA A 131 15.45 24.66 -6.37
C ALA A 131 14.04 25.22 -6.10
N THR A 132 13.02 24.63 -6.72
CA THR A 132 11.65 25.16 -6.77
C THR A 132 10.69 24.59 -5.73
N ALA A 133 10.96 23.40 -5.18
CA ALA A 133 10.08 22.77 -4.19
C ALA A 133 9.93 23.63 -2.92
N THR A 134 8.69 23.88 -2.50
CA THR A 134 8.37 24.70 -1.33
C THR A 134 8.15 23.89 -0.04
N ASP A 135 8.02 22.57 -0.15
CA ASP A 135 7.74 21.62 0.94
C ASP A 135 8.88 20.59 1.13
N LYS A 136 10.14 21.02 0.99
CA LYS A 136 11.34 20.15 1.08
C LYS A 136 11.45 19.41 2.41
N ASP A 137 10.93 19.99 3.47
CA ASP A 137 10.84 19.42 4.81
C ASP A 137 9.99 18.14 4.88
N ARG A 138 9.16 17.84 3.87
CA ARG A 138 8.43 16.57 3.74
C ARG A 138 9.24 15.44 3.10
N TYR A 139 10.37 15.76 2.48
CA TYR A 139 11.18 14.80 1.74
C TYR A 139 12.52 14.55 2.42
N ARG A 140 13.03 13.33 2.27
CA ARG A 140 14.44 13.01 2.50
C ARG A 140 15.10 13.00 1.12
N VAL A 141 15.79 14.09 0.80
CA VAL A 141 16.52 14.22 -0.46
C VAL A 141 17.83 13.44 -0.35
N VAL A 142 18.04 12.48 -1.25
CA VAL A 142 19.32 11.73 -1.34
C VAL A 142 20.23 12.50 -2.29
N GLU A 143 21.39 12.92 -1.79
CA GLU A 143 22.37 13.61 -2.60
C GLU A 143 23.02 12.67 -3.63
N ILE A 144 23.43 13.24 -4.76
CA ILE A 144 24.14 12.51 -5.81
C ILE A 144 25.51 12.13 -5.25
N PRO A 145 25.92 10.85 -5.29
CA PRO A 145 27.25 10.46 -4.83
C PRO A 145 28.34 11.24 -5.58
N GLU A 146 29.30 11.80 -4.84
CA GLU A 146 30.48 12.45 -5.43
C GLU A 146 31.22 11.45 -6.31
N GLY A 147 31.09 11.57 -7.63
CA GLY A 147 31.74 10.69 -8.61
C GLY A 147 30.89 10.27 -9.80
N VAL A 148 29.58 10.50 -9.80
CA VAL A 148 28.74 10.31 -11.00
C VAL A 148 28.97 11.52 -11.92
N LYS A 149 29.77 11.32 -12.98
CA LYS A 149 30.10 12.37 -13.95
C LYS A 149 28.84 12.88 -14.65
N ARG A 150 28.75 14.22 -14.74
CA ARG A 150 27.79 14.99 -15.53
C ARG A 150 27.91 14.67 -17.02
#